data_AF-A0A2Z5PG75-F1
#
_entry.id   AF-A0A2Z5PG75-F1
#
_cell.length_a   1.000
_cell.length_b   1.000
_cell.length_c   1.000
_cell.angle_alpha   90.00
_cell.angle_beta   90.00
_cell.angle_gamma   90.00
#
_symmetry.space_group_name_H-M   'P 1'
#
loop_
_entity.id
_entity.type
_entity.pdbx_description
1 polymer ?
#
loop_
_entity_poly.entity_id
_entity_poly.type
_entity_poly.pdbx_seq_one_letter_code
_entity_poly.pdbx_strand_id
1 'polypeptide(L)'
;MYLSQSTTTLVLLLLLTATLTYNTLDLQKNQVLTEMEASSIDLKSSSLEHIIESSLPTVFNRVLNDAELEVIDNYNNNPSGDPFFESTNYTLAYLKNGTEDIIVKDYLENVSEEYSNLGYTIDYNFSMTNITMVDGFTFKLDYDLYYKIQGNKGIIKEENISSYQYSTVKTVLDAYHHVKPTYVGVINVSNPNAETLYDFQVKVVFNDSNFDYSIEPTGEGLRFYDENGNYIPYWVEVWDYSDDDNDRTSVLWLKVPILDANTNTSISVLSTYPKISESNGNRVFEMFDDFEDSNSIYSKWNVYQGSWTYSTTSNIFLSATYNTKMVQCLSAEPVSRMISTDNITLDSYTIEVDARGTSSNTDTPNTMLGYFADPQYLAETTTHPDAFYTFELGGRRDYGTRTSLETYSGYQLYWDNGDYGTYADLAIVNQYPVDYYNVHRADLDYSSQNPSEIWYRLKLNVIEDTVYGMYFTQLDYINNNEPDWMITETISNPYGSYFELGTSFGDHSSYTQNIYFDNFRVRKYASIEPTTNIYSLSKTVGINYITPPRAEGTRYVLGSDYNLYYEEADNYPSIIDMLAGEDFKSWEYGYGLKLKGYQ
;
A
#
# COMPACT_ATOMS: atom_id res chain seq x y z
N MET A 1 -103.59 24.60 -52.58
CA MET A 1 -102.20 24.72 -53.07
C MET A 1 -101.20 25.02 -51.95
N TYR A 2 -101.51 25.87 -50.96
CA TYR A 2 -100.58 26.22 -49.88
C TYR A 2 -100.28 25.11 -48.86
N LEU A 3 -101.24 24.22 -48.54
CA LEU A 3 -100.98 23.12 -47.60
C LEU A 3 -99.94 22.11 -48.12
N SER A 4 -99.93 21.77 -49.42
CA SER A 4 -99.01 20.74 -49.95
C SER A 4 -97.56 21.21 -50.04
N GLN A 5 -97.32 22.49 -50.31
CA GLN A 5 -95.95 23.06 -50.30
C GLN A 5 -95.36 23.08 -48.89
N SER A 6 -96.12 23.53 -47.88
CA SER A 6 -95.64 23.57 -46.49
C SER A 6 -95.28 22.19 -45.94
N THR A 7 -96.09 21.15 -46.24
CA THR A 7 -95.78 19.77 -45.83
C THR A 7 -94.54 19.23 -46.55
N THR A 8 -94.37 19.56 -47.84
CA THR A 8 -93.19 19.13 -48.61
C THR A 8 -91.91 19.80 -48.09
N THR A 9 -91.97 21.09 -47.77
CA THR A 9 -90.84 21.81 -47.15
C THR A 9 -90.50 21.24 -45.78
N LEU A 10 -91.49 20.89 -44.95
CA LEU A 10 -91.25 20.26 -43.65
C LEU A 10 -90.58 18.88 -43.79
N VAL A 11 -91.03 18.06 -44.74
CA VAL A 11 -90.42 16.75 -45.03
C VAL A 11 -88.99 16.91 -45.55
N LEU A 12 -88.73 17.88 -46.44
CA LEU A 12 -87.38 18.18 -46.91
C LEU A 12 -86.48 18.70 -45.78
N LEU A 13 -87.02 19.52 -44.86
CA LEU A 13 -86.28 20.00 -43.69
C LEU A 13 -85.94 18.85 -42.74
N LEU A 14 -86.88 17.91 -42.53
CA LEU A 14 -86.69 16.69 -41.74
C LEU A 14 -85.65 15.75 -42.38
N LEU A 15 -85.69 15.56 -43.69
CA LEU A 15 -84.69 14.77 -44.42
C LEU A 15 -83.31 15.43 -44.37
N LEU A 16 -83.25 16.75 -44.52
CA LEU A 16 -82.00 17.50 -44.42
C LEU A 16 -81.42 17.43 -43.00
N THR A 17 -82.25 17.63 -41.97
CA THR A 17 -81.81 17.50 -40.58
C THR A 17 -81.35 16.08 -40.28
N ALA A 18 -82.10 15.05 -40.68
CA ALA A 18 -81.67 13.66 -40.50
C ALA A 18 -80.34 13.35 -41.20
N THR A 19 -80.13 13.87 -42.42
CA THR A 19 -78.87 13.69 -43.17
C THR A 19 -77.71 14.41 -42.51
N LEU A 20 -77.93 15.64 -42.03
CA LEU A 20 -76.92 16.40 -41.29
C LEU A 20 -76.56 15.69 -39.98
N THR A 21 -77.55 15.22 -39.21
CA THR A 21 -77.31 14.49 -37.96
C THR A 21 -76.55 13.19 -38.21
N TYR A 22 -76.90 12.44 -39.27
CA TYR A 22 -76.18 11.22 -39.64
C TYR A 22 -74.72 11.51 -40.00
N ASN A 23 -74.46 12.52 -40.84
CA ASN A 23 -73.10 12.89 -41.21
C ASN A 23 -72.29 13.40 -40.01
N THR A 24 -72.91 14.14 -39.09
CA THR A 24 -72.24 14.57 -37.84
C THR A 24 -71.90 13.38 -36.97
N LEU A 25 -72.81 12.40 -36.81
CA LEU A 25 -72.54 11.19 -36.04
C LEU A 25 -71.45 10.33 -36.67
N ASP A 26 -71.41 10.21 -38.00
CA ASP A 26 -70.39 9.45 -38.70
C ASP A 26 -69.00 10.11 -38.60
N LEU A 27 -68.95 11.44 -38.70
CA LEU A 27 -67.71 12.21 -38.46
C LEU A 27 -67.22 12.06 -37.01
N GLN A 28 -68.11 12.19 -36.03
CA GLN A 28 -67.76 12.01 -34.61
C GLN A 28 -67.30 10.57 -34.32
N LYS A 29 -67.96 9.55 -34.88
CA LYS A 29 -67.56 8.15 -34.76
C LYS A 29 -66.15 7.94 -35.32
N ASN A 30 -65.85 8.47 -36.50
CA ASN A 30 -64.53 8.33 -37.12
C ASN A 30 -63.45 9.06 -36.32
N GLN A 31 -63.76 10.23 -35.75
CA GLN A 31 -62.87 10.93 -34.82
C GLN A 31 -62.56 10.08 -33.58
N VAL A 32 -63.59 9.57 -32.91
CA VAL A 32 -63.44 8.72 -31.72
C VAL A 32 -62.63 7.46 -32.02
N LEU A 33 -62.88 6.79 -33.15
CA LEU A 33 -62.09 5.61 -33.56
C LEU A 33 -60.61 5.96 -33.78
N THR A 34 -60.33 7.11 -34.40
CA THR A 34 -58.95 7.57 -34.64
C THR A 34 -58.24 7.91 -33.33
N GLU A 35 -58.91 8.59 -32.41
CA GLU A 35 -58.37 8.92 -31.07
C GLU A 35 -58.16 7.65 -30.22
N MET A 36 -59.06 6.67 -30.31
CA MET A 36 -58.91 5.37 -29.64
C MET A 36 -57.72 4.57 -30.20
N GLU A 37 -57.53 4.56 -31.52
CA GLU A 37 -56.36 3.95 -32.15
C GLU A 37 -55.07 4.64 -31.64
N ALA A 38 -55.01 5.97 -31.66
CA ALA A 38 -53.86 6.74 -31.19
C ALA A 38 -53.54 6.51 -29.70
N SER A 39 -54.54 6.50 -28.81
CA SER A 39 -54.34 6.21 -27.37
C SER A 39 -53.88 4.77 -27.12
N SER A 40 -54.44 3.80 -27.85
CA SER A 40 -54.01 2.39 -27.77
C SER A 40 -52.55 2.22 -28.18
N ILE A 41 -52.14 2.94 -29.22
CA ILE A 41 -50.76 2.98 -29.70
C ILE A 41 -49.82 3.65 -28.70
N ASP A 42 -50.24 4.75 -28.08
CA ASP A 42 -49.39 5.48 -27.14
C ASP A 42 -49.13 4.65 -25.87
N LEU A 43 -50.17 4.00 -25.34
CA LEU A 43 -50.09 3.00 -24.26
C LEU A 43 -49.16 1.82 -24.61
N LYS A 44 -49.15 1.43 -25.88
CA LYS A 44 -48.30 0.36 -26.41
C LYS A 44 -46.86 0.80 -26.66
N SER A 45 -46.62 2.06 -26.95
CA SER A 45 -45.25 2.55 -27.14
C SER A 45 -44.55 2.79 -25.79
N SER A 46 -45.28 3.37 -24.85
CA SER A 46 -44.84 3.53 -23.46
C SER A 46 -44.56 2.17 -22.79
N SER A 47 -45.22 1.08 -23.19
CA SER A 47 -44.87 -0.25 -22.69
C SER A 47 -43.53 -0.76 -23.18
N LEU A 48 -43.08 -0.45 -24.40
CA LEU A 48 -41.75 -0.86 -24.90
C LEU A 48 -40.64 -0.14 -24.13
N GLU A 49 -40.77 1.18 -24.00
CA GLU A 49 -39.84 2.03 -23.24
C GLU A 49 -39.79 1.57 -21.77
N HIS A 50 -40.96 1.36 -21.16
CA HIS A 50 -41.05 0.90 -19.78
C HIS A 50 -40.48 -0.51 -19.57
N ILE A 51 -40.61 -1.41 -20.55
CA ILE A 51 -39.99 -2.74 -20.48
C ILE A 51 -38.48 -2.62 -20.42
N ILE A 52 -37.86 -1.78 -21.25
CA ILE A 52 -36.42 -1.54 -21.20
C ILE A 52 -36.02 -0.91 -19.87
N GLU A 53 -36.70 0.16 -19.45
CA GLU A 53 -36.40 0.85 -18.19
C GLU A 53 -36.49 -0.09 -16.97
N SER A 54 -37.48 -0.98 -16.94
CA SER A 54 -37.71 -1.89 -15.81
C SER A 54 -36.87 -3.17 -15.86
N SER A 55 -36.50 -3.66 -17.04
CA SER A 55 -35.73 -4.90 -17.20
C SER A 55 -34.22 -4.68 -17.15
N LEU A 56 -33.72 -3.56 -17.68
CA LEU A 56 -32.28 -3.31 -17.86
C LEU A 56 -31.45 -3.49 -16.57
N PRO A 57 -31.84 -2.93 -15.41
CA PRO A 57 -31.08 -3.16 -14.17
C PRO A 57 -31.05 -4.62 -13.72
N THR A 58 -32.13 -5.37 -13.97
CA THR A 58 -32.23 -6.77 -13.57
C THR A 58 -31.40 -7.66 -14.49
N VAL A 59 -31.45 -7.39 -15.80
CA VAL A 59 -30.66 -8.10 -16.80
C VAL A 59 -29.17 -7.83 -16.61
N PHE A 60 -28.76 -6.57 -16.41
CA PHE A 60 -27.38 -6.24 -16.13
C PHE A 60 -26.85 -6.96 -14.88
N ASN A 61 -27.62 -6.95 -13.79
CA ASN A 61 -27.26 -7.71 -12.59
C ASN A 61 -27.10 -9.21 -12.86
N ARG A 62 -27.96 -9.80 -13.69
CA ARG A 62 -27.83 -11.20 -14.10
C ARG A 62 -26.52 -11.44 -14.84
N VAL A 63 -26.20 -10.62 -15.83
CA VAL A 63 -24.97 -10.76 -16.64
C VAL A 63 -23.72 -10.53 -15.79
N LEU A 64 -23.76 -9.61 -14.84
CA LEU A 64 -22.69 -9.41 -13.87
C LEU A 64 -22.47 -10.67 -13.01
N ASN A 65 -23.56 -11.28 -12.51
CA ASN A 65 -23.47 -12.56 -11.79
C ASN A 65 -22.96 -13.70 -12.70
N ASP A 66 -23.36 -13.74 -13.97
CA ASP A 66 -22.88 -14.73 -14.93
C ASP A 66 -21.37 -14.57 -15.17
N ALA A 67 -20.87 -13.33 -15.25
CA ALA A 67 -19.43 -13.04 -15.34
C ALA A 67 -18.65 -13.51 -14.11
N GLU A 68 -19.20 -13.31 -12.90
CA GLU A 68 -18.62 -13.84 -11.66
C GLU A 68 -18.57 -15.37 -11.66
N LEU A 69 -19.65 -16.03 -12.09
CA LEU A 69 -19.72 -17.48 -12.20
C LEU A 69 -18.74 -18.03 -13.24
N GLU A 70 -18.53 -17.32 -14.34
CA GLU A 70 -17.56 -17.71 -15.37
C GLU A 70 -16.13 -17.73 -14.82
N VAL A 71 -15.72 -16.74 -14.04
CA VAL A 71 -14.41 -16.73 -13.37
C VAL A 71 -14.28 -17.92 -12.41
N ILE A 72 -15.34 -18.23 -11.65
CA ILE A 72 -15.36 -19.37 -10.73
C ILE A 72 -15.26 -20.71 -11.48
N ASP A 73 -16.00 -20.86 -12.58
CA ASP A 73 -16.00 -22.08 -13.39
C ASP A 73 -14.66 -22.26 -14.12
N ASN A 74 -14.07 -21.18 -14.65
CA ASN A 74 -12.74 -21.20 -15.23
C ASN A 74 -11.70 -21.68 -14.20
N TYR A 75 -11.79 -21.18 -12.97
CA TYR A 75 -10.95 -21.65 -11.87
C TYR A 75 -11.14 -23.13 -11.57
N ASN A 76 -12.40 -23.58 -11.39
CA ASN A 76 -12.69 -24.97 -11.05
C ASN A 76 -12.22 -25.95 -12.14
N ASN A 77 -12.27 -25.54 -13.40
CA ASN A 77 -11.84 -26.36 -14.54
C ASN A 77 -10.32 -26.32 -14.78
N ASN A 78 -9.64 -25.22 -14.45
CA ASN A 78 -8.19 -25.10 -14.57
C ASN A 78 -7.58 -24.32 -13.38
N PRO A 79 -7.42 -24.95 -12.20
CA PRO A 79 -6.92 -24.27 -11.00
C PRO A 79 -5.49 -23.73 -11.14
N SER A 80 -4.73 -24.22 -12.11
CA SER A 80 -3.35 -23.78 -12.37
C SER A 80 -3.26 -22.58 -13.31
N GLY A 81 -4.31 -22.31 -14.10
CA GLY A 81 -4.36 -21.19 -15.05
C GLY A 81 -4.82 -19.87 -14.44
N ASP A 82 -4.93 -18.85 -15.29
CA ASP A 82 -5.56 -17.57 -14.98
C ASP A 82 -7.08 -17.70 -15.21
N PRO A 83 -7.93 -17.54 -14.17
CA PRO A 83 -9.38 -17.67 -14.31
C PRO A 83 -10.10 -16.39 -14.76
N PHE A 84 -9.42 -15.24 -14.80
CA PHE A 84 -10.03 -13.93 -15.02
C PHE A 84 -10.26 -13.59 -16.49
N PHE A 85 -11.03 -12.53 -16.74
CA PHE A 85 -11.16 -11.94 -18.08
C PHE A 85 -9.85 -11.28 -18.52
N GLU A 86 -9.59 -11.28 -19.83
CA GLU A 86 -8.31 -10.85 -20.41
C GLU A 86 -7.93 -9.39 -20.10
N SER A 87 -8.92 -8.52 -19.83
CA SER A 87 -8.71 -7.11 -19.47
C SER A 87 -10.01 -6.47 -19.00
N THR A 88 -9.90 -5.33 -18.32
CA THR A 88 -11.03 -4.45 -17.95
C THR A 88 -11.93 -4.12 -19.16
N ASN A 89 -11.33 -3.86 -20.32
CA ASN A 89 -12.08 -3.57 -21.55
C ASN A 89 -12.86 -4.79 -22.05
N TYR A 90 -12.28 -5.98 -21.93
CA TYR A 90 -12.96 -7.22 -22.29
C TYR A 90 -14.13 -7.49 -21.34
N THR A 91 -13.94 -7.31 -20.03
CA THR A 91 -15.01 -7.43 -19.03
C THR A 91 -16.17 -6.48 -19.35
N LEU A 92 -15.87 -5.21 -19.66
CA LEU A 92 -16.91 -4.24 -20.04
C LEU A 92 -17.65 -4.65 -21.32
N ALA A 93 -16.94 -5.16 -22.33
CA ALA A 93 -17.56 -5.65 -23.56
C ALA A 93 -18.45 -6.86 -23.30
N TYR A 94 -18.01 -7.80 -22.46
CA TYR A 94 -18.80 -8.95 -22.04
C TYR A 94 -20.11 -8.50 -21.38
N LEU A 95 -20.04 -7.58 -20.41
CA LEU A 95 -21.21 -7.08 -19.71
C LEU A 95 -22.18 -6.33 -20.64
N LYS A 96 -21.66 -5.48 -21.55
CA LYS A 96 -22.48 -4.77 -22.53
C LYS A 96 -23.20 -5.74 -23.47
N ASN A 97 -22.44 -6.60 -24.15
CA ASN A 97 -22.98 -7.51 -25.15
C ASN A 97 -23.95 -8.52 -24.52
N GLY A 98 -23.60 -9.11 -23.37
CA GLY A 98 -24.49 -10.03 -22.67
C GLY A 98 -25.80 -9.36 -22.23
N THR A 99 -25.74 -8.10 -21.80
CA THR A 99 -26.94 -7.33 -21.42
C THR A 99 -27.81 -7.03 -22.64
N GLU A 100 -27.19 -6.55 -23.73
CA GLU A 100 -27.88 -6.28 -25.00
C GLU A 100 -28.56 -7.54 -25.55
N ASP A 101 -27.84 -8.67 -25.61
CA ASP A 101 -28.33 -9.92 -26.14
C ASP A 101 -29.56 -10.42 -25.38
N ILE A 102 -29.55 -10.37 -24.04
CA ILE A 102 -30.69 -10.78 -23.22
C ILE A 102 -31.86 -9.81 -23.39
N ILE A 103 -31.62 -8.50 -23.42
CA ILE A 103 -32.68 -7.51 -23.64
C ILE A 103 -33.36 -7.71 -25.01
N VAL A 104 -32.57 -7.91 -26.06
CA VAL A 104 -33.08 -8.12 -27.41
C VAL A 104 -33.88 -9.42 -27.49
N LYS A 105 -33.29 -10.52 -27.03
CA LYS A 105 -33.86 -11.86 -27.18
C LYS A 105 -35.01 -12.17 -26.23
N ASP A 106 -34.85 -11.86 -24.95
CA ASP A 106 -35.81 -12.26 -23.92
C ASP A 106 -36.91 -11.21 -23.71
N TYR A 107 -36.74 -9.97 -24.19
CA TYR A 107 -37.73 -8.91 -24.03
C TYR A 107 -38.22 -8.33 -25.37
N LEU A 108 -37.35 -7.76 -26.21
CA LEU A 108 -37.78 -7.06 -27.43
C LEU A 108 -38.37 -7.99 -28.49
N GLU A 109 -37.78 -9.18 -28.70
CA GLU A 109 -38.33 -10.21 -29.61
C GLU A 109 -39.73 -10.66 -29.17
N ASN A 110 -39.93 -10.88 -27.86
CA ASN A 110 -41.22 -11.25 -27.30
C ASN A 110 -42.28 -10.15 -27.51
N VAL A 111 -41.92 -8.88 -27.30
CA VAL A 111 -42.82 -7.75 -27.57
C VAL A 111 -43.13 -7.65 -29.07
N SER A 112 -42.13 -7.83 -29.93
CA SER A 112 -42.31 -7.84 -31.39
C SER A 112 -43.28 -8.94 -31.84
N GLU A 113 -43.18 -10.14 -31.24
CA GLU A 113 -44.11 -11.25 -31.50
C GLU A 113 -45.54 -10.92 -31.05
N GLU A 114 -45.71 -10.37 -29.85
CA GLU A 114 -47.03 -9.95 -29.35
C GLU A 114 -47.69 -8.91 -30.27
N TYR A 115 -46.92 -7.96 -30.79
CA TYR A 115 -47.43 -6.90 -31.68
C TYR A 115 -47.73 -7.43 -33.08
N SER A 116 -46.91 -8.37 -33.55
CA SER A 116 -47.15 -9.10 -34.80
C SER A 116 -48.48 -9.84 -34.75
N ASN A 117 -48.80 -10.49 -33.63
CA ASN A 117 -50.09 -11.16 -33.41
C ASN A 117 -51.29 -10.19 -33.42
N LEU A 118 -51.06 -8.91 -33.12
CA LEU A 118 -52.05 -7.84 -33.18
C LEU A 118 -52.10 -7.11 -34.54
N GLY A 119 -51.27 -7.52 -35.51
CA GLY A 119 -51.23 -6.94 -36.86
C GLY A 119 -50.33 -5.72 -37.02
N TYR A 120 -49.32 -5.57 -36.15
CA TYR A 120 -48.32 -4.50 -36.22
C TYR A 120 -46.92 -5.09 -36.45
N THR A 121 -46.07 -4.37 -37.18
CA THR A 121 -44.64 -4.71 -37.34
C THR A 121 -43.81 -3.74 -36.50
N ILE A 122 -42.84 -4.25 -35.75
CA ILE A 122 -41.87 -3.44 -35.01
C ILE A 122 -40.47 -3.66 -35.58
N ASP A 123 -39.85 -2.58 -36.04
CA ASP A 123 -38.39 -2.53 -36.24
C ASP A 123 -37.76 -1.89 -35.01
N TYR A 124 -36.72 -2.49 -34.44
CA TYR A 124 -36.05 -1.97 -33.26
C TYR A 124 -34.54 -2.19 -33.31
N ASN A 125 -33.82 -1.37 -32.57
CA ASN A 125 -32.39 -1.53 -32.29
C ASN A 125 -32.11 -1.05 -30.86
N PHE A 126 -31.40 -1.85 -30.08
CA PHE A 126 -31.01 -1.52 -28.72
C PHE A 126 -29.51 -1.70 -28.59
N SER A 127 -28.83 -0.73 -28.00
CA SER A 127 -27.39 -0.81 -27.73
C SER A 127 -27.03 -0.08 -26.44
N MET A 128 -26.19 -0.71 -25.64
CA MET A 128 -25.53 -0.15 -24.47
C MET A 128 -24.37 0.72 -24.91
N THR A 129 -24.46 2.02 -24.65
CA THR A 129 -23.42 2.97 -25.06
C THR A 129 -22.32 3.03 -24.03
N ASN A 130 -22.67 3.11 -22.75
CA ASN A 130 -21.70 3.22 -21.67
C ASN A 130 -22.14 2.52 -20.38
N ILE A 131 -21.15 2.13 -19.60
CA ILE A 131 -21.31 1.67 -18.22
C ILE A 131 -20.37 2.54 -17.41
N THR A 132 -20.86 3.12 -16.31
CA THR A 132 -20.01 3.81 -15.33
C THR A 132 -20.44 3.40 -13.93
N MET A 133 -19.53 3.43 -12.95
CA MET A 133 -19.93 3.34 -11.55
C MET A 133 -20.22 4.73 -11.02
N VAL A 134 -21.31 4.85 -10.26
CA VAL A 134 -21.74 6.07 -9.55
C VAL A 134 -21.16 6.08 -8.13
N ASP A 135 -21.07 4.88 -7.58
CA ASP A 135 -20.53 4.56 -6.26
C ASP A 135 -19.99 3.12 -6.34
N GLY A 136 -19.40 2.61 -5.25
CA GLY A 136 -18.79 1.27 -5.17
C GLY A 136 -19.71 0.09 -5.52
N PHE A 137 -21.02 0.29 -5.58
CA PHE A 137 -22.01 -0.77 -5.78
C PHE A 137 -23.12 -0.43 -6.78
N THR A 138 -23.13 0.77 -7.35
CA THR A 138 -24.18 1.25 -8.24
C THR A 138 -23.60 1.64 -9.58
N PHE A 139 -24.11 1.00 -10.64
CA PHE A 139 -23.77 1.30 -12.01
C PHE A 139 -24.79 2.23 -12.64
N LYS A 140 -24.33 3.18 -13.44
CA LYS A 140 -25.12 3.90 -14.44
C LYS A 140 -24.94 3.21 -15.79
N LEU A 141 -26.06 2.84 -16.39
CA LEU A 141 -26.17 2.08 -17.62
C LEU A 141 -26.74 3.01 -18.69
N ASP A 142 -25.89 3.54 -19.57
CA ASP A 142 -26.32 4.41 -20.67
C ASP A 142 -26.67 3.55 -21.90
N TYR A 143 -27.80 3.83 -22.54
CA TYR A 143 -28.29 3.06 -23.68
C TYR A 143 -28.97 3.94 -24.74
N ASP A 144 -28.95 3.43 -25.97
CA ASP A 144 -29.73 3.93 -27.10
C ASP A 144 -30.78 2.89 -27.51
N LEU A 145 -32.02 3.33 -27.67
CA LEU A 145 -33.14 2.56 -28.18
C LEU A 145 -33.75 3.28 -29.38
N TYR A 146 -33.71 2.62 -30.54
CA TYR A 146 -34.53 2.97 -31.69
C TYR A 146 -35.68 2.00 -31.80
N TYR A 147 -36.88 2.50 -32.07
CA TYR A 147 -37.98 1.65 -32.48
C TYR A 147 -38.92 2.36 -33.46
N LYS A 148 -39.56 1.57 -34.31
CA LYS A 148 -40.55 2.01 -35.28
C LYS A 148 -41.68 0.98 -35.35
N ILE A 149 -42.88 1.42 -34.99
CA ILE A 149 -44.11 0.62 -35.03
C ILE A 149 -44.87 0.98 -36.30
N GLN A 150 -45.21 -0.02 -37.11
CA GLN A 150 -45.98 0.13 -38.34
C GLN A 150 -47.26 -0.71 -38.27
N GLY A 151 -48.36 -0.15 -38.77
CA GLY A 151 -49.60 -0.90 -38.99
C GLY A 151 -50.03 -0.85 -40.44
N ASN A 152 -51.20 -1.41 -40.72
CA ASN A 152 -51.72 -1.54 -42.10
C ASN A 152 -51.88 -0.22 -42.88
N LYS A 153 -51.90 0.94 -42.20
CA LYS A 153 -52.07 2.27 -42.79
C LYS A 153 -50.78 3.10 -42.85
N GLY A 154 -49.63 2.56 -42.42
CA GLY A 154 -48.32 3.23 -42.44
C GLY A 154 -47.61 3.24 -41.09
N ILE A 155 -46.59 4.10 -40.97
CA ILE A 155 -45.84 4.31 -39.72
C ILE A 155 -46.77 4.94 -38.69
N ILE A 156 -46.78 4.33 -37.52
CA ILE A 156 -47.61 4.73 -36.40
C ILE A 156 -46.79 5.57 -35.41
N LYS A 157 -45.60 5.10 -35.05
CA LYS A 157 -44.67 5.80 -34.16
C LYS A 157 -43.24 5.41 -34.50
N GLU A 158 -42.32 6.34 -34.38
CA GLU A 158 -40.89 6.16 -34.59
C GLU A 158 -40.16 7.07 -33.61
N GLU A 159 -39.28 6.49 -32.79
CA GLU A 159 -38.55 7.23 -31.76
C GLU A 159 -37.08 6.78 -31.71
N ASN A 160 -36.22 7.71 -31.33
CA ASN A 160 -34.82 7.46 -30.98
C ASN A 160 -34.59 8.00 -29.58
N ILE A 161 -34.28 7.11 -28.64
CA ILE A 161 -34.18 7.41 -27.22
C ILE A 161 -32.76 7.13 -26.77
N SER A 162 -32.07 8.16 -26.29
CA SER A 162 -30.82 8.02 -25.54
C SER A 162 -31.13 8.30 -24.08
N SER A 163 -30.99 7.28 -23.23
CA SER A 163 -31.36 7.37 -21.82
C SER A 163 -30.40 6.54 -20.97
N TYR A 164 -30.69 6.47 -19.66
CA TYR A 164 -29.89 5.70 -18.73
C TYR A 164 -30.76 5.07 -17.64
N GLN A 165 -30.25 4.00 -17.03
CA GLN A 165 -30.81 3.42 -15.82
C GLN A 165 -29.72 3.22 -14.77
N TYR A 166 -30.12 3.20 -13.50
CA TYR A 166 -29.23 2.80 -12.42
C TYR A 166 -29.46 1.35 -12.05
N SER A 167 -28.36 0.63 -11.84
CA SER A 167 -28.38 -0.73 -11.36
C SER A 167 -27.45 -0.84 -10.15
N THR A 168 -28.05 -0.95 -8.97
CA THR A 168 -27.32 -1.36 -7.77
C THR A 168 -27.10 -2.87 -7.85
N VAL A 169 -25.84 -3.26 -7.63
CA VAL A 169 -25.38 -4.64 -7.68
C VAL A 169 -26.16 -5.48 -6.67
N LYS A 170 -26.70 -6.59 -7.16
CA LYS A 170 -27.28 -7.68 -6.35
C LYS A 170 -26.50 -8.94 -6.66
N THR A 171 -25.34 -9.11 -6.02
CA THR A 171 -24.55 -10.34 -6.17
C THR A 171 -25.27 -11.50 -5.48
N VAL A 172 -25.20 -12.69 -6.08
CA VAL A 172 -25.75 -13.94 -5.50
C VAL A 172 -24.88 -14.46 -4.35
N LEU A 173 -23.62 -14.02 -4.28
CA LEU A 173 -22.67 -14.43 -3.25
C LEU A 173 -22.37 -13.27 -2.32
N ASP A 174 -22.65 -13.49 -1.04
CA ASP A 174 -22.07 -12.77 0.10
C ASP A 174 -20.54 -12.96 0.17
N ALA A 175 -19.83 -13.15 -0.96
CA ALA A 175 -18.40 -13.38 -1.02
C ALA A 175 -17.86 -12.91 -2.37
N TYR A 176 -17.08 -11.82 -2.37
CA TYR A 176 -16.22 -11.56 -3.53
C TYR A 176 -15.17 -12.68 -3.58
N HIS A 177 -15.21 -13.48 -4.64
CA HIS A 177 -14.17 -14.45 -4.96
C HIS A 177 -13.07 -13.74 -5.73
N HIS A 178 -12.10 -13.15 -5.03
CA HIS A 178 -10.84 -12.82 -5.69
C HIS A 178 -10.01 -14.10 -5.75
N VAL A 179 -10.02 -14.78 -6.89
CA VAL A 179 -9.21 -15.98 -7.12
C VAL A 179 -7.82 -15.56 -7.55
N LYS A 180 -7.00 -15.04 -6.64
CA LYS A 180 -5.56 -14.94 -6.90
C LYS A 180 -4.77 -15.90 -6.03
N PRO A 181 -3.77 -16.60 -6.61
CA PRO A 181 -2.95 -17.54 -5.88
C PRO A 181 -2.30 -16.84 -4.69
N THR A 182 -2.63 -17.26 -3.48
CA THR A 182 -1.81 -16.89 -2.33
C THR A 182 -0.62 -17.82 -2.36
N TYR A 183 0.58 -17.28 -2.53
CA TYR A 183 1.76 -18.12 -2.50
C TYR A 183 2.18 -18.28 -1.06
N VAL A 184 2.28 -19.54 -0.60
CA VAL A 184 2.60 -19.87 0.78
C VAL A 184 3.92 -20.63 0.78
N GLY A 185 4.85 -20.14 1.58
CA GLY A 185 6.12 -20.76 1.89
C GLY A 185 6.28 -20.92 3.39
N VAL A 186 7.37 -21.58 3.78
CA VAL A 186 7.75 -21.71 5.19
C VAL A 186 9.16 -21.18 5.35
N ILE A 187 9.39 -20.49 6.46
CA ILE A 187 10.68 -20.07 6.96
C ILE A 187 10.89 -20.81 8.28
N ASN A 188 11.94 -21.61 8.37
CA ASN A 188 12.35 -22.23 9.62
C ASN A 188 13.41 -21.37 10.28
N VAL A 189 13.10 -20.86 11.47
CA VAL A 189 14.04 -20.09 12.29
C VAL A 189 14.63 -21.00 13.35
N SER A 190 15.94 -21.19 13.33
CA SER A 190 16.67 -21.97 14.34
C SER A 190 17.21 -21.04 15.43
N ASN A 191 16.87 -21.31 16.69
CA ASN A 191 17.52 -20.68 17.84
C ASN A 191 18.63 -21.60 18.39
N PRO A 192 19.92 -21.32 18.12
CA PRO A 192 21.03 -22.14 18.60
C PRO A 192 21.41 -21.89 20.07
N ASN A 193 20.78 -20.93 20.74
CA ASN A 193 21.11 -20.58 22.12
C ASN A 193 20.49 -21.57 23.13
N ALA A 194 20.98 -21.54 24.37
CA ALA A 194 20.49 -22.40 25.45
C ALA A 194 19.19 -21.86 26.10
N GLU A 195 18.88 -20.60 25.84
CA GLU A 195 17.74 -19.85 26.35
C GLU A 195 16.68 -19.62 25.27
N THR A 196 15.42 -19.59 25.70
CA THR A 196 14.31 -19.14 24.85
C THR A 196 14.39 -17.64 24.66
N LEU A 197 14.28 -17.18 23.42
CA LEU A 197 14.25 -15.77 23.07
C LEU A 197 12.80 -15.33 22.86
N TYR A 198 12.45 -14.14 23.36
CA TYR A 198 11.10 -13.58 23.27
C TYR A 198 11.10 -12.28 22.49
N ASP A 199 10.09 -12.09 21.64
CA ASP A 199 9.91 -10.91 20.78
C ASP A 199 11.23 -10.52 20.08
N PHE A 200 11.92 -11.51 19.53
CA PHE A 200 13.29 -11.37 19.05
C PHE A 200 13.32 -11.03 17.57
N GLN A 201 14.20 -10.11 17.19
CA GLN A 201 14.36 -9.65 15.80
C GLN A 201 15.27 -10.60 15.03
N VAL A 202 14.74 -11.23 13.99
CA VAL A 202 15.43 -12.25 13.18
C VAL A 202 15.63 -11.74 11.77
N LYS A 203 16.86 -11.83 11.25
CA LYS A 203 17.20 -11.51 9.86
C LYS A 203 16.80 -12.67 8.92
N VAL A 204 16.14 -12.31 7.82
CA VAL A 204 15.73 -13.21 6.73
C VAL A 204 16.36 -12.71 5.44
N VAL A 205 16.94 -13.61 4.65
CA VAL A 205 17.59 -13.28 3.38
C VAL A 205 16.98 -14.09 2.25
N PHE A 206 16.22 -13.41 1.38
CA PHE A 206 15.70 -13.99 0.15
C PHE A 206 16.72 -13.84 -0.99
N ASN A 207 16.82 -14.86 -1.83
CA ASN A 207 17.61 -14.85 -3.04
C ASN A 207 17.04 -15.84 -4.07
N ASP A 208 17.57 -15.82 -5.29
CA ASP A 208 17.09 -16.66 -6.40
C ASP A 208 17.11 -18.17 -6.12
N SER A 209 17.89 -18.63 -5.13
CA SER A 209 17.92 -20.05 -4.74
C SER A 209 16.79 -20.47 -3.81
N ASN A 210 16.19 -19.52 -3.08
CA ASN A 210 15.22 -19.81 -2.01
C ASN A 210 13.88 -19.06 -2.16
N PHE A 211 13.80 -18.05 -3.02
CA PHE A 211 12.62 -17.21 -3.22
C PHE A 211 12.43 -16.91 -4.71
N ASP A 212 11.20 -17.00 -5.18
CA ASP A 212 10.84 -16.68 -6.57
C ASP A 212 10.25 -15.26 -6.63
N TYR A 213 11.06 -14.32 -7.07
CA TYR A 213 10.69 -12.91 -7.18
C TYR A 213 9.63 -12.63 -8.26
N SER A 214 9.38 -13.55 -9.20
CA SER A 214 8.31 -13.34 -10.19
C SER A 214 6.91 -13.38 -9.54
N ILE A 215 6.80 -14.08 -8.41
CA ILE A 215 5.58 -14.17 -7.61
C ILE A 215 5.34 -12.89 -6.82
N GLU A 216 6.41 -12.30 -6.30
CA GLU A 216 6.40 -11.09 -5.48
C GLU A 216 7.51 -10.16 -5.97
N PRO A 217 7.25 -9.28 -6.96
CA PRO A 217 8.28 -8.44 -7.55
C PRO A 217 8.56 -7.19 -6.72
N THR A 218 7.62 -6.73 -5.88
CA THR A 218 7.79 -5.48 -5.11
C THR A 218 8.05 -5.70 -3.62
N GLY A 219 7.78 -6.90 -3.08
CA GLY A 219 7.91 -7.20 -1.65
C GLY A 219 6.74 -6.69 -0.80
N GLU A 220 5.81 -5.96 -1.41
CA GLU A 220 4.71 -5.29 -0.72
C GLU A 220 3.61 -6.28 -0.30
N GLY A 221 3.42 -7.38 -1.04
CA GLY A 221 2.45 -8.42 -0.70
C GLY A 221 2.85 -9.35 0.44
N LEU A 222 4.03 -9.19 1.04
CA LEU A 222 4.51 -10.15 2.04
C LEU A 222 3.75 -10.10 3.36
N ARG A 223 3.41 -11.27 3.91
CA ARG A 223 2.84 -11.43 5.26
C ARG A 223 3.47 -12.63 5.96
N PHE A 224 3.58 -12.55 7.27
CA PHE A 224 4.22 -13.59 8.08
C PHE A 224 3.32 -13.99 9.24
N TYR A 225 3.19 -15.30 9.46
CA TYR A 225 2.37 -15.85 10.54
C TYR A 225 3.08 -16.98 11.26
N ASP A 226 2.89 -17.08 12.57
CA ASP A 226 3.34 -18.24 13.34
C ASP A 226 2.47 -19.49 13.08
N GLU A 227 2.83 -20.61 13.69
CA GLU A 227 2.09 -21.88 13.57
C GLU A 227 0.64 -21.81 14.08
N ASN A 228 0.32 -20.83 14.93
CA ASN A 228 -1.03 -20.60 15.46
C ASN A 228 -1.85 -19.62 14.61
N GLY A 229 -1.27 -19.08 13.53
CA GLY A 229 -1.90 -18.08 12.67
C GLY A 229 -1.85 -16.65 13.22
N ASN A 230 -0.98 -16.36 14.19
CA ASN A 230 -0.77 -15.00 14.69
C ASN A 230 0.15 -14.23 13.75
N TYR A 231 -0.20 -12.98 13.46
CA TYR A 231 0.62 -12.08 12.63
C TYR A 231 1.98 -11.79 13.26
N ILE A 232 3.04 -11.86 12.45
CA ILE A 232 4.42 -11.52 12.82
C ILE A 232 4.82 -10.20 12.14
N PRO A 233 5.12 -9.13 12.89
CA PRO A 233 5.61 -7.89 12.31
C PRO A 233 6.92 -8.08 11.55
N TYR A 234 7.05 -7.37 10.42
CA TYR A 234 8.24 -7.43 9.59
C TYR A 234 8.66 -6.04 9.08
N TRP A 235 9.90 -5.95 8.62
CA TRP A 235 10.45 -4.80 7.93
C TRP A 235 11.34 -5.25 6.79
N VAL A 236 11.15 -4.65 5.61
CA VAL A 236 11.97 -4.84 4.43
C VAL A 236 13.11 -3.85 4.48
N GLU A 237 14.33 -4.34 4.69
CA GLU A 237 15.54 -3.52 4.67
C GLU A 237 16.06 -3.35 3.24
N VAL A 238 16.06 -4.42 2.45
CA VAL A 238 16.53 -4.40 1.06
C VAL A 238 15.55 -5.20 0.22
N TRP A 239 15.13 -4.63 -0.90
CA TRP A 239 14.39 -5.36 -1.92
C TRP A 239 15.07 -5.18 -3.27
N ASP A 240 15.77 -6.22 -3.70
CA ASP A 240 16.50 -6.23 -4.96
C ASP A 240 15.71 -7.01 -6.01
N TYR A 241 14.89 -6.27 -6.76
CA TYR A 241 14.21 -6.79 -7.94
C TYR A 241 14.60 -5.99 -9.17
N SER A 242 15.36 -6.62 -10.06
CA SER A 242 15.51 -6.19 -11.44
C SER A 242 15.21 -7.36 -12.38
N ASP A 243 14.48 -7.09 -13.47
CA ASP A 243 14.06 -8.11 -14.44
C ASP A 243 15.25 -8.79 -15.16
N ASP A 244 16.44 -8.18 -15.10
CA ASP A 244 17.62 -8.55 -15.88
C ASP A 244 18.73 -9.27 -15.07
N ASP A 245 18.57 -9.48 -13.75
CA ASP A 245 19.61 -10.03 -12.87
C ASP A 245 19.27 -11.42 -12.30
N ASN A 246 20.29 -12.28 -12.17
CA ASN A 246 20.20 -13.66 -11.65
C ASN A 246 20.98 -13.84 -10.33
N ASP A 247 21.28 -12.76 -9.62
CA ASP A 247 21.95 -12.79 -8.30
C ASP A 247 21.27 -11.85 -7.29
N ARG A 248 19.92 -11.86 -7.30
CA ARG A 248 19.11 -10.94 -6.49
C ARG A 248 19.17 -11.31 -5.01
N THR A 249 19.33 -10.31 -4.14
CA THR A 249 19.35 -10.50 -2.69
C THR A 249 18.48 -9.47 -1.96
N SER A 250 17.49 -9.94 -1.21
CA SER A 250 16.60 -9.10 -0.40
C SER A 250 16.73 -9.46 1.08
N VAL A 251 16.75 -8.43 1.93
CA VAL A 251 16.98 -8.56 3.38
C VAL A 251 15.76 -8.04 4.12
N LEU A 252 15.24 -8.86 5.03
CA LEU A 252 14.07 -8.55 5.83
C LEU A 252 14.33 -8.89 7.29
N TRP A 253 13.56 -8.28 8.18
CA TRP A 253 13.59 -8.54 9.61
C TRP A 253 12.21 -8.90 10.13
N LEU A 254 12.12 -9.92 10.98
CA LEU A 254 10.89 -10.41 11.61
C LEU A 254 10.99 -10.26 13.13
N LYS A 255 9.92 -9.82 13.81
CA LYS A 255 9.85 -9.86 15.29
C LYS A 255 9.11 -11.11 15.74
N VAL A 256 9.86 -12.18 15.99
CA VAL A 256 9.30 -13.49 16.32
C VAL A 256 8.96 -13.55 17.82
N PRO A 257 7.70 -13.82 18.20
CA PRO A 257 7.27 -13.74 19.61
C PRO A 257 8.01 -14.72 20.54
N ILE A 258 8.24 -15.94 20.08
CA ILE A 258 8.90 -17.00 20.87
C ILE A 258 9.81 -17.84 19.96
N LEU A 259 11.05 -17.99 20.37
CA LEU A 259 12.04 -18.89 19.77
C LEU A 259 12.60 -19.81 20.85
N ASP A 260 12.10 -21.03 20.93
CA ASP A 260 12.52 -21.99 21.96
C ASP A 260 13.98 -22.43 21.77
N ALA A 261 14.68 -22.56 22.90
CA ALA A 261 16.09 -22.93 22.93
C ALA A 261 16.39 -24.23 22.17
N ASN A 262 17.40 -24.22 21.30
CA ASN A 262 17.84 -25.37 20.50
C ASN A 262 16.73 -26.03 19.66
N THR A 263 15.75 -25.25 19.21
CA THR A 263 14.65 -25.72 18.36
C THR A 263 14.46 -24.85 17.13
N ASN A 264 13.70 -25.37 16.16
CA ASN A 264 13.26 -24.63 15.00
C ASN A 264 11.81 -24.17 15.21
N THR A 265 11.55 -22.89 14.96
CA THR A 265 10.20 -22.32 14.87
C THR A 265 9.82 -22.18 13.40
N SER A 266 8.68 -22.71 12.99
CA SER A 266 8.17 -22.52 11.63
C SER A 266 7.34 -21.24 11.53
N ILE A 267 7.62 -20.45 10.49
CA ILE A 267 6.91 -19.22 10.14
C ILE A 267 6.35 -19.41 8.74
N SER A 268 5.06 -19.18 8.57
CA SER A 268 4.43 -19.15 7.24
C SER A 268 4.68 -17.79 6.60
N VAL A 269 5.20 -17.79 5.37
CA VAL A 269 5.29 -16.59 4.53
C VAL A 269 4.21 -16.65 3.46
N LEU A 270 3.46 -15.57 3.30
CA LEU A 270 2.41 -15.41 2.31
C LEU A 270 2.76 -14.23 1.40
N SER A 271 2.50 -14.36 0.10
CA SER A 271 2.31 -13.21 -0.79
C SER A 271 0.80 -13.03 -1.01
N THR A 272 0.28 -11.90 -0.53
CA THR A 272 -1.15 -11.57 -0.53
C THR A 272 -1.54 -10.68 -1.71
N TYR A 273 -2.84 -10.72 -2.02
CA TYR A 273 -3.47 -9.83 -2.99
C TYR A 273 -4.60 -9.04 -2.31
N PRO A 274 -4.72 -7.72 -2.52
CA PRO A 274 -3.78 -6.83 -3.23
C PRO A 274 -2.42 -6.74 -2.51
N LYS A 275 -1.36 -6.39 -3.27
CA LYS A 275 0.01 -6.24 -2.75
C LYS A 275 0.17 -4.86 -2.12
N ILE A 276 -0.11 -4.77 -0.83
CA ILE A 276 0.01 -3.54 -0.05
C ILE A 276 1.04 -3.76 1.05
N SER A 277 2.09 -2.94 1.09
CA SER A 277 3.16 -3.08 2.07
C SER A 277 2.65 -2.90 3.50
N GLU A 278 2.95 -3.86 4.37
CA GLU A 278 2.79 -3.76 5.83
C GLU A 278 4.14 -3.69 6.57
N SER A 279 5.23 -3.51 5.81
CA SER A 279 6.60 -3.35 6.32
C SER A 279 6.68 -2.17 7.28
N ASN A 280 7.12 -2.40 8.53
CA ASN A 280 7.25 -1.35 9.53
C ASN A 280 8.31 -1.69 10.59
N GLY A 281 9.48 -1.06 10.47
CA GLY A 281 10.60 -1.26 11.41
C GLY A 281 10.29 -0.86 12.85
N ASN A 282 9.41 0.12 13.08
CA ASN A 282 9.00 0.51 14.44
C ASN A 282 8.19 -0.58 15.17
N ARG A 283 7.58 -1.52 14.42
CA ARG A 283 6.92 -2.70 15.01
C ARG A 283 7.88 -3.86 15.22
N VAL A 284 9.05 -3.83 14.60
CA VAL A 284 10.04 -4.92 14.64
C VAL A 284 11.08 -4.67 15.73
N PHE A 285 11.73 -3.51 15.71
CA PHE A 285 12.86 -3.19 16.58
C PHE A 285 12.42 -2.51 17.88
N GLU A 286 13.34 -2.42 18.84
CA GLU A 286 13.10 -1.77 20.13
C GLU A 286 13.22 -0.24 19.99
N MET A 287 14.13 0.21 19.11
CA MET A 287 14.15 1.55 18.54
C MET A 287 14.52 1.48 17.07
N PHE A 288 13.98 2.39 16.26
CA PHE A 288 14.12 2.33 14.81
C PHE A 288 13.98 3.71 14.17
N ASP A 289 14.83 4.01 13.20
CA ASP A 289 14.61 5.08 12.23
C ASP A 289 15.34 4.81 10.92
N ASP A 290 14.58 4.60 9.84
CA ASP A 290 15.08 4.52 8.45
C ASP A 290 15.05 5.88 7.75
N PHE A 291 14.63 6.95 8.45
CA PHE A 291 14.60 8.33 7.93
C PHE A 291 13.73 8.52 6.68
N GLU A 292 12.80 7.59 6.41
CA GLU A 292 11.83 7.71 5.31
C GLU A 292 10.69 8.69 5.65
N ASP A 293 10.34 8.81 6.93
CA ASP A 293 9.39 9.79 7.44
C ASP A 293 9.99 11.20 7.48
N SER A 294 9.34 12.13 6.78
CA SER A 294 9.72 13.55 6.73
C SER A 294 9.74 14.28 8.07
N ASN A 295 9.24 13.67 9.15
CA ASN A 295 9.20 14.27 10.48
C ASN A 295 10.08 13.55 11.53
N SER A 296 10.80 12.48 11.17
CA SER A 296 11.58 11.67 12.11
C SER A 296 12.64 12.46 12.90
N ILE A 297 13.39 13.37 12.25
CA ILE A 297 14.40 14.27 12.87
C ILE A 297 13.78 15.11 14.01
N TYR A 298 12.49 15.43 13.96
CA TYR A 298 11.83 16.28 14.96
C TYR A 298 11.02 15.50 15.99
N SER A 299 10.64 14.25 15.68
CA SER A 299 9.82 13.42 16.56
C SER A 299 10.62 12.37 17.34
N LYS A 300 11.73 11.89 16.78
CA LYS A 300 12.57 10.82 17.34
C LYS A 300 13.94 11.30 17.79
N TRP A 301 14.36 12.48 17.33
CA TRP A 301 15.68 13.03 17.60
C TRP A 301 15.58 14.47 18.13
N ASN A 302 16.45 14.79 19.07
CA ASN A 302 16.72 16.13 19.54
C ASN A 302 18.00 16.61 18.86
N VAL A 303 17.89 17.58 17.96
CA VAL A 303 19.05 18.19 17.30
C VAL A 303 19.69 19.20 18.24
N TYR A 304 20.93 18.93 18.64
CA TYR A 304 21.69 19.83 19.52
C TYR A 304 22.67 20.71 18.76
N GLN A 305 23.31 20.16 17.73
CA GLN A 305 24.26 20.92 16.91
C GLN A 305 24.28 20.41 15.47
N GLY A 306 24.56 21.31 14.54
CA GLY A 306 24.60 21.03 13.10
C GLY A 306 23.25 21.26 12.43
N SER A 307 23.29 21.38 11.10
CA SER A 307 22.09 21.54 10.28
C SER A 307 21.71 20.19 9.65
N TRP A 308 20.83 19.46 10.33
CA TRP A 308 20.36 18.14 9.91
C TRP A 308 19.19 18.25 8.94
N THR A 309 19.28 17.52 7.83
CA THR A 309 18.26 17.55 6.76
C THR A 309 18.08 16.16 6.16
N TYR A 310 16.91 15.89 5.59
CA TYR A 310 16.72 14.72 4.74
C TYR A 310 17.32 14.95 3.36
N SER A 311 17.77 13.87 2.74
CA SER A 311 18.21 13.85 1.35
C SER A 311 17.90 12.50 0.71
N THR A 312 17.94 12.43 -0.60
CA THR A 312 17.84 11.14 -1.30
C THR A 312 19.05 10.29 -0.94
N THR A 313 18.82 9.04 -0.54
CA THR A 313 19.94 8.14 -0.24
C THR A 313 20.70 7.80 -1.52
N SER A 314 21.95 7.40 -1.33
CA SER A 314 22.84 6.91 -2.39
C SER A 314 23.54 5.63 -1.93
N ASN A 315 22.93 4.97 -0.96
CA ASN A 315 23.38 3.68 -0.45
C ASN A 315 23.06 2.58 -1.49
N ILE A 316 23.63 1.40 -1.31
CA ILE A 316 23.40 0.28 -2.23
C ILE A 316 22.03 -0.39 -2.04
N PHE A 317 21.25 0.04 -1.04
CA PHE A 317 19.92 -0.49 -0.72
C PHE A 317 18.77 0.30 -1.38
N LEU A 318 19.08 1.41 -2.07
CA LEU A 318 18.12 2.26 -2.76
C LEU A 318 17.34 1.48 -3.82
N SER A 319 16.01 1.50 -3.70
CA SER A 319 15.08 1.00 -4.72
C SER A 319 13.96 2.02 -4.97
N ALA A 320 13.04 1.73 -5.89
CA ALA A 320 11.87 2.58 -6.12
C ALA A 320 10.92 2.65 -4.91
N THR A 321 10.95 1.63 -4.05
CA THR A 321 9.99 1.44 -2.95
C THR A 321 10.61 1.63 -1.57
N TYR A 322 11.86 1.21 -1.38
CA TYR A 322 12.55 1.17 -0.09
C TYR A 322 13.89 1.91 -0.12
N ASN A 323 14.31 2.42 1.05
CA ASN A 323 15.51 3.24 1.24
C ASN A 323 15.58 4.37 0.21
N THR A 324 14.60 5.26 0.18
CA THR A 324 14.60 6.40 -0.75
C THR A 324 15.26 7.63 -0.14
N LYS A 325 15.30 7.71 1.19
CA LYS A 325 15.82 8.85 1.95
C LYS A 325 16.87 8.40 2.94
N MET A 326 17.63 9.39 3.39
CA MET A 326 18.57 9.28 4.49
C MET A 326 18.64 10.64 5.19
N VAL A 327 19.31 10.70 6.34
CA VAL A 327 19.61 11.95 7.01
C VAL A 327 21.05 12.37 6.76
N GLN A 328 21.28 13.67 6.57
CA GLN A 328 22.60 14.26 6.38
C GLN A 328 22.81 15.50 7.26
N CYS A 329 24.06 15.72 7.64
CA CYS A 329 24.54 16.99 8.15
C CYS A 329 25.69 17.47 7.24
N LEU A 330 25.40 18.50 6.43
CA LEU A 330 26.37 19.08 5.50
C LEU A 330 27.15 20.22 6.15
N SER A 331 28.42 20.37 5.78
CA SER A 331 29.33 21.33 6.41
C SER A 331 29.26 21.26 7.94
N ALA A 332 29.23 20.02 8.45
CA ALA A 332 29.04 19.72 9.85
C ALA A 332 30.12 20.43 10.69
N GLU A 333 29.66 21.29 11.59
CA GLU A 333 30.51 21.95 12.57
C GLU A 333 31.09 20.91 13.54
N PRO A 334 32.18 21.22 14.28
CA PRO A 334 32.62 20.41 15.40
C PRO A 334 31.44 20.03 16.27
N VAL A 335 31.34 18.74 16.58
CA VAL A 335 30.38 18.26 17.57
C VAL A 335 28.91 18.28 17.11
N SER A 336 28.67 18.40 15.79
CA SER A 336 27.35 18.23 15.19
C SER A 336 26.74 16.87 15.56
N ARG A 337 25.58 16.89 16.20
CA ARG A 337 24.93 15.72 16.80
C ARG A 337 23.43 15.87 16.95
N MET A 338 22.76 14.74 16.98
CA MET A 338 21.39 14.60 17.44
C MET A 338 21.29 13.38 18.37
N ILE A 339 20.51 13.52 19.45
CA ILE A 339 20.32 12.44 20.44
C ILE A 339 18.87 12.00 20.39
N SER A 340 18.62 10.70 20.53
CA SER A 340 17.26 10.15 20.53
C SER A 340 16.39 10.79 21.61
N THR A 341 15.10 10.97 21.32
CA THR A 341 14.11 11.47 22.29
C THR A 341 13.74 10.38 23.30
N ASP A 342 13.73 9.13 22.83
CA ASP A 342 13.41 7.95 23.61
C ASP A 342 14.68 7.18 24.00
N ASN A 343 14.55 6.30 24.98
CA ASN A 343 15.59 5.38 25.44
C ASN A 343 15.04 3.95 25.52
N ILE A 344 15.93 3.00 25.79
CA ILE A 344 15.57 1.60 26.07
C ILE A 344 15.82 1.22 27.53
N THR A 345 15.27 0.08 27.94
CA THR A 345 15.43 -0.51 29.28
C THR A 345 16.18 -1.85 29.26
N LEU A 346 16.80 -2.21 28.13
CA LEU A 346 17.53 -3.47 28.00
C LEU A 346 18.94 -3.34 28.58
N ASP A 347 19.35 -4.35 29.33
CA ASP A 347 20.73 -4.48 29.83
C ASP A 347 21.67 -5.02 28.74
N SER A 348 21.15 -5.70 27.71
CA SER A 348 21.94 -6.23 26.60
C SER A 348 21.21 -6.06 25.28
N TYR A 349 21.86 -5.46 24.30
CA TYR A 349 21.26 -5.09 23.02
C TYR A 349 22.32 -4.88 21.93
N THR A 350 21.87 -4.93 20.68
CA THR A 350 22.67 -4.63 19.50
C THR A 350 22.15 -3.35 18.86
N ILE A 351 23.05 -2.46 18.49
CA ILE A 351 22.80 -1.24 17.73
C ILE A 351 23.42 -1.38 16.36
N GLU A 352 22.67 -1.00 15.33
CA GLU A 352 23.14 -0.97 13.96
C GLU A 352 22.72 0.34 13.30
N VAL A 353 23.62 0.94 12.53
CA VAL A 353 23.31 2.11 11.70
C VAL A 353 24.20 2.10 10.46
N ASP A 354 23.64 2.51 9.34
CA ASP A 354 24.44 2.83 8.16
C ASP A 354 25.01 4.24 8.31
N ALA A 355 26.32 4.37 8.12
CA ALA A 355 27.02 5.64 8.24
C ALA A 355 27.96 5.86 7.05
N ARG A 356 27.98 7.09 6.54
CA ARG A 356 28.98 7.55 5.58
C ARG A 356 29.45 8.92 6.01
N GLY A 357 30.72 9.23 5.77
CA GLY A 357 31.17 10.60 5.87
C GLY A 357 32.29 10.93 4.91
N THR A 358 32.44 12.23 4.67
CA THR A 358 33.45 12.80 3.77
C THR A 358 34.08 14.01 4.44
N SER A 359 35.39 14.18 4.25
CA SER A 359 36.15 15.29 4.82
C SER A 359 37.14 15.81 3.80
N SER A 360 37.23 17.13 3.64
CA SER A 360 38.20 17.75 2.74
C SER A 360 39.64 17.73 3.29
N ASN A 361 39.83 17.29 4.53
CA ASN A 361 41.12 17.29 5.24
C ASN A 361 41.68 15.88 5.48
N THR A 362 40.80 14.88 5.59
CA THR A 362 41.18 13.50 5.91
C THR A 362 40.41 12.52 5.04
N ASP A 363 41.02 11.40 4.69
CA ASP A 363 40.34 10.31 3.98
C ASP A 363 39.64 9.36 4.96
N THR A 364 38.89 9.94 5.92
CA THR A 364 38.24 9.19 7.00
C THR A 364 36.77 9.57 7.13
N PRO A 365 35.84 8.63 7.43
CA PRO A 365 34.41 8.92 7.52
C PRO A 365 34.07 10.00 8.57
N ASN A 366 34.77 9.97 9.70
CA ASN A 366 34.55 10.85 10.86
C ASN A 366 33.10 10.83 11.36
N THR A 367 32.47 9.66 11.34
CA THR A 367 31.11 9.43 11.84
C THR A 367 31.14 8.84 13.26
N MET A 368 30.06 9.07 13.99
CA MET A 368 29.94 8.70 15.40
C MET A 368 28.54 8.13 15.69
N LEU A 369 28.51 7.00 16.41
CA LEU A 369 27.32 6.37 16.98
C LEU A 369 27.47 6.35 18.51
N GLY A 370 26.59 7.01 19.26
CA GLY A 370 26.57 6.99 20.72
C GLY A 370 25.51 6.04 21.29
N TYR A 371 25.79 5.46 22.46
CA TYR A 371 24.98 4.39 23.06
C TYR A 371 24.72 4.52 24.58
N PHE A 372 25.36 5.48 25.24
CA PHE A 372 25.09 5.84 26.64
C PHE A 372 25.07 7.36 26.78
N ALA A 373 24.24 8.03 25.99
CA ALA A 373 24.06 9.48 26.10
C ALA A 373 23.13 9.84 27.27
N ASP A 374 23.38 10.97 27.92
CA ASP A 374 22.50 11.54 28.95
C ASP A 374 21.99 12.93 28.54
N PRO A 375 20.68 13.10 28.27
CA PRO A 375 20.11 14.39 27.93
C PRO A 375 19.91 15.33 29.13
N GLN A 376 20.07 14.88 30.39
CA GLN A 376 19.73 15.68 31.58
C GLN A 376 20.75 16.78 31.91
N TYR A 377 21.99 16.66 31.45
CA TYR A 377 23.02 17.68 31.63
C TYR A 377 22.77 18.97 30.81
N LEU A 378 21.66 19.06 30.08
CA LEU A 378 21.19 20.28 29.43
C LEU A 378 20.53 21.30 30.37
N ALA A 379 19.99 20.87 31.50
CA ALA A 379 19.04 21.70 32.25
C ALA A 379 19.68 22.58 33.35
N GLU A 380 20.94 22.34 33.74
CA GLU A 380 21.56 23.01 34.87
C GLU A 380 22.96 23.56 34.55
N THR A 381 22.99 24.73 33.91
CA THR A 381 24.14 25.66 33.94
C THR A 381 25.47 25.16 33.37
N THR A 382 25.48 24.29 32.36
CA THR A 382 26.69 24.04 31.54
C THR A 382 26.39 24.34 30.08
N THR A 383 27.30 25.01 29.39
CA THR A 383 27.26 25.16 27.92
C THR A 383 27.55 23.85 27.18
N HIS A 384 27.78 22.76 27.91
CA HIS A 384 28.05 21.43 27.39
C HIS A 384 27.20 20.38 28.14
N PRO A 385 26.30 19.66 27.45
CA PRO A 385 25.48 18.64 28.08
C PRO A 385 26.12 17.24 28.12
N ASP A 386 27.21 17.01 27.40
CA ASP A 386 27.35 15.67 26.88
C ASP A 386 28.42 14.86 27.66
N ALA A 387 27.93 14.04 28.60
CA ALA A 387 28.65 12.87 29.07
C ALA A 387 28.10 11.64 28.33
N PHE A 388 28.93 11.00 27.51
CA PHE A 388 28.49 9.91 26.65
C PHE A 388 29.64 9.00 26.24
N TYR A 389 29.25 7.81 25.80
CA TYR A 389 30.14 6.87 25.14
C TYR A 389 29.73 6.71 23.68
N THR A 390 30.75 6.70 22.82
CA THR A 390 30.59 6.61 21.38
C THR A 390 31.46 5.55 20.76
N PHE A 391 31.00 5.13 19.59
CA PHE A 391 31.66 4.25 18.66
C PHE A 391 31.89 5.02 17.37
N GLU A 392 33.15 5.21 17.06
CA GLU A 392 33.59 6.22 16.11
C GLU A 392 34.39 5.59 14.99
N LEU A 393 34.16 6.08 13.78
CA LEU A 393 34.89 5.66 12.60
C LEU A 393 35.66 6.87 12.04
N GLY A 394 36.94 6.93 12.39
CA GLY A 394 37.79 8.12 12.25
C GLY A 394 37.53 9.15 13.34
N GLY A 395 38.46 10.06 13.60
CA GLY A 395 38.27 11.08 14.63
C GLY A 395 39.54 11.85 15.04
N ARG A 396 39.47 12.51 16.21
CA ARG A 396 40.58 13.23 16.86
C ARG A 396 40.90 12.64 18.23
N ARG A 397 42.19 12.58 18.58
CA ARG A 397 42.75 12.05 19.84
C ARG A 397 43.64 13.06 20.55
N ASP A 398 43.62 13.12 21.89
CA ASP A 398 44.60 13.83 22.73
C ASP A 398 45.89 13.01 22.97
N TYR A 399 47.07 13.63 22.80
CA TYR A 399 48.38 13.03 23.10
C TYR A 399 48.90 13.25 24.52
N GLY A 400 48.16 13.93 25.40
CA GLY A 400 48.31 13.70 26.84
C GLY A 400 48.37 14.93 27.72
N THR A 401 47.20 15.52 28.01
CA THR A 401 46.76 16.10 29.31
C THR A 401 45.91 17.36 29.14
N ARG A 402 45.28 17.60 27.97
CA ARG A 402 44.47 18.80 27.73
C ARG A 402 43.02 18.46 27.41
N THR A 403 42.15 19.41 27.69
CA THR A 403 40.73 19.36 27.33
C THR A 403 40.61 19.42 25.83
N SER A 404 40.05 18.38 25.22
CA SER A 404 40.06 18.24 23.77
C SER A 404 39.09 19.18 23.08
N LEU A 405 38.01 19.58 23.77
CA LEU A 405 36.99 20.47 23.25
C LEU A 405 36.71 21.61 24.24
N GLU A 406 36.72 22.84 23.75
CA GLU A 406 36.55 24.07 24.53
C GLU A 406 35.44 24.95 23.95
N THR A 407 34.74 25.70 24.80
CA THR A 407 33.74 26.69 24.36
C THR A 407 34.33 28.11 24.29
N TYR A 408 34.41 28.71 23.10
CA TYR A 408 34.81 30.12 22.94
C TYR A 408 33.59 31.04 22.99
N SER A 409 33.64 32.09 23.82
CA SER A 409 32.60 33.12 23.92
C SER A 409 31.17 32.61 24.20
N GLY A 410 31.06 31.42 24.82
CA GLY A 410 29.81 30.87 25.34
C GLY A 410 28.91 30.15 24.35
N TYR A 411 29.30 29.99 23.08
CA TYR A 411 28.43 29.36 22.06
C TYR A 411 29.13 28.47 21.03
N GLN A 412 30.46 28.54 20.87
CA GLN A 412 31.17 27.78 19.81
C GLN A 412 32.13 26.76 20.41
N LEU A 413 31.96 25.48 20.05
CA LEU A 413 32.77 24.35 20.51
C LEU A 413 33.93 24.07 19.55
N TYR A 414 35.16 24.34 19.94
CA TYR A 414 36.34 24.11 19.11
C TYR A 414 37.31 23.11 19.74
N TRP A 415 38.05 22.40 18.89
CA TRP A 415 39.21 21.63 19.35
C TRP A 415 40.34 22.58 19.71
N ASP A 416 40.87 22.49 20.93
CA ASP A 416 42.05 23.27 21.34
C ASP A 416 43.22 23.05 20.34
N ASN A 417 44.09 24.03 20.19
CA ASN A 417 45.30 23.95 19.36
C ASN A 417 46.44 23.13 20.02
N GLY A 418 46.13 22.35 21.06
CA GLY A 418 47.04 21.41 21.71
C GLY A 418 47.51 20.26 20.80
N ASP A 419 48.33 19.36 21.36
CA ASP A 419 48.84 18.17 20.66
C ASP A 419 47.71 17.14 20.42
N TYR A 420 46.88 17.36 19.40
CA TYR A 420 45.86 16.41 18.97
C TYR A 420 46.25 15.73 17.65
N GLY A 421 46.01 14.43 17.55
CA GLY A 421 46.18 13.64 16.32
C GLY A 421 44.86 13.32 15.66
N THR A 422 44.83 13.21 14.34
CA THR A 422 43.73 12.55 13.62
C THR A 422 43.99 11.06 13.56
N TYR A 423 42.93 10.27 13.68
CA TYR A 423 42.96 8.83 13.42
C TYR A 423 41.94 8.47 12.34
N ALA A 424 42.26 7.44 11.55
CA ALA A 424 41.42 6.92 10.47
C ALA A 424 40.67 5.63 10.85
N ASP A 425 40.77 5.31 12.12
CA ASP A 425 40.54 4.00 12.70
C ASP A 425 39.19 3.96 13.40
N LEU A 426 38.78 2.76 13.81
CA LEU A 426 37.61 2.58 14.64
C LEU A 426 38.00 2.77 16.11
N ALA A 427 37.21 3.50 16.91
CA ALA A 427 37.46 3.65 18.34
C ALA A 427 36.18 3.60 19.20
N ILE A 428 36.31 3.08 20.42
CA ILE A 428 35.36 3.36 21.51
C ILE A 428 35.89 4.55 22.30
N VAL A 429 35.04 5.56 22.49
CA VAL A 429 35.43 6.85 23.07
C VAL A 429 34.52 7.20 24.23
N ASN A 430 35.10 7.81 25.27
CA ASN A 430 34.37 8.43 26.37
C ASN A 430 34.57 9.95 26.32
N GLN A 431 33.46 10.68 26.28
CA GLN A 431 33.45 12.13 26.40
C GLN A 431 32.76 12.53 27.72
N TYR A 432 33.42 13.37 28.51
CA TYR A 432 32.90 13.81 29.80
C TYR A 432 33.29 15.26 30.14
N PRO A 433 32.40 16.00 30.81
CA PRO A 433 32.67 17.38 31.18
C PRO A 433 33.75 17.47 32.27
N VAL A 434 34.58 18.51 32.19
CA VAL A 434 35.64 18.80 33.16
C VAL A 434 35.28 20.01 34.01
N ASP A 435 34.81 21.05 33.34
CA ASP A 435 34.26 22.26 33.95
C ASP A 435 33.19 22.87 33.03
N TYR A 436 32.75 24.10 33.32
CA TYR A 436 31.71 24.78 32.55
C TYR A 436 32.07 24.96 31.06
N TYR A 437 33.35 25.15 30.75
CA TYR A 437 33.83 25.52 29.41
C TYR A 437 34.52 24.37 28.67
N ASN A 438 34.92 23.31 29.39
CA ASN A 438 35.87 22.32 28.89
C ASN A 438 35.42 20.87 29.03
N VAL A 439 35.79 20.06 28.03
CA VAL A 439 35.42 18.64 27.93
C VAL A 439 36.63 17.80 27.58
N HIS A 440 36.75 16.65 28.25
CA HIS A 440 37.75 15.66 27.92
C HIS A 440 37.14 14.59 27.03
N ARG A 441 37.93 14.17 26.04
CA ARG A 441 37.67 13.02 25.19
C ARG A 441 38.85 12.07 25.32
N ALA A 442 38.55 10.83 25.67
CA ALA A 442 39.54 9.77 25.83
C ALA A 442 39.19 8.57 24.95
N ASP A 443 40.15 8.14 24.14
CA ASP A 443 40.05 6.87 23.41
C ASP A 443 40.24 5.72 24.39
N LEU A 444 39.41 4.69 24.24
CA LEU A 444 39.42 3.53 25.12
C LEU A 444 40.01 2.29 24.41
N ASP A 445 39.59 2.00 23.19
CA ASP A 445 40.14 0.92 22.35
C ASP A 445 40.08 1.29 20.85
N TYR A 446 40.96 0.71 19.99
CA TYR A 446 40.96 1.00 18.54
C TYR A 446 41.57 -0.09 17.62
N SER A 447 41.25 -0.04 16.31
CA SER A 447 41.78 -0.95 15.27
C SER A 447 42.01 -0.26 13.89
N SER A 448 42.89 -0.82 13.05
CA SER A 448 43.53 -0.09 11.92
C SER A 448 42.75 0.05 10.59
N GLN A 449 42.94 1.23 9.97
CA GLN A 449 42.73 1.80 8.62
C GLN A 449 41.41 1.59 7.87
N ASN A 450 40.74 2.71 7.53
CA ASN A 450 39.58 2.76 6.64
C ASN A 450 39.52 3.99 5.71
N PRO A 451 39.05 3.82 4.46
CA PRO A 451 38.80 4.93 3.54
C PRO A 451 37.48 5.68 3.82
N SER A 452 37.40 6.94 3.38
CA SER A 452 36.16 7.74 3.40
C SER A 452 35.25 7.51 2.18
N GLU A 453 34.09 8.16 2.17
CA GLU A 453 33.12 8.19 1.06
C GLU A 453 32.37 6.89 0.73
N ILE A 454 32.56 5.82 1.49
CA ILE A 454 31.76 4.59 1.39
C ILE A 454 30.79 4.45 2.55
N TRP A 455 29.67 3.76 2.31
CA TRP A 455 28.71 3.42 3.35
C TRP A 455 29.20 2.21 4.15
N TYR A 456 29.27 2.41 5.45
CA TYR A 456 29.59 1.37 6.42
C TYR A 456 28.37 1.04 7.24
N ARG A 457 28.16 -0.24 7.54
CA ARG A 457 27.32 -0.67 8.64
C ARG A 457 28.17 -0.63 9.91
N LEU A 458 27.81 0.25 10.83
CA LEU A 458 28.34 0.22 12.19
C LEU A 458 27.49 -0.75 13.01
N LYS A 459 28.10 -1.69 13.72
CA LYS A 459 27.42 -2.67 14.57
C LYS A 459 28.08 -2.70 15.94
N LEU A 460 27.26 -2.50 16.97
CA LEU A 460 27.70 -2.42 18.36
C LEU A 460 26.85 -3.33 19.24
N ASN A 461 27.48 -4.17 20.04
CA ASN A 461 26.81 -4.99 21.05
C ASN A 461 27.14 -4.43 22.43
N VAL A 462 26.12 -4.05 23.18
CA VAL A 462 26.23 -3.74 24.61
C VAL A 462 25.75 -4.95 25.37
N ILE A 463 26.60 -5.50 26.23
CA ILE A 463 26.30 -6.66 27.07
C ILE A 463 26.59 -6.25 28.51
N GLU A 464 25.55 -5.82 29.22
CA GLU A 464 25.64 -5.20 30.54
C GLU A 464 26.56 -3.96 30.49
N ASP A 465 27.78 -4.08 31.04
CA ASP A 465 28.79 -3.03 31.07
C ASP A 465 29.86 -3.18 29.98
N THR A 466 29.83 -4.26 29.19
CA THR A 466 30.87 -4.54 28.20
C THR A 466 30.36 -4.24 26.80
N VAL A 467 31.15 -3.49 26.04
CA VAL A 467 30.80 -3.04 24.69
C VAL A 467 31.72 -3.71 23.70
N TYR A 468 31.15 -4.16 22.59
CA TYR A 468 31.85 -4.72 21.45
C TYR A 468 31.44 -3.99 20.19
N GLY A 469 32.39 -3.61 19.35
CA GLY A 469 32.09 -2.85 18.15
C GLY A 469 32.84 -3.36 16.92
N MET A 470 32.16 -3.32 15.78
CA MET A 470 32.74 -3.58 14.46
C MET A 470 32.11 -2.65 13.41
N TYR A 471 32.76 -2.58 12.25
CA TYR A 471 32.14 -2.04 11.04
C TYR A 471 32.42 -2.98 9.87
N PHE A 472 31.62 -2.86 8.82
CA PHE A 472 31.86 -3.51 7.54
C PHE A 472 31.16 -2.71 6.44
N THR A 473 31.56 -2.91 5.18
CA THR A 473 30.91 -2.20 4.08
C THR A 473 29.49 -2.73 3.89
N GLN A 474 28.58 -1.91 3.36
CA GLN A 474 27.25 -2.42 3.00
C GLN A 474 27.33 -3.58 1.99
N LEU A 475 28.33 -3.59 1.12
CA LEU A 475 28.54 -4.69 0.19
C LEU A 475 28.88 -6.00 0.92
N ASP A 476 29.70 -5.93 1.97
CA ASP A 476 30.00 -7.10 2.81
C ASP A 476 28.75 -7.55 3.58
N TYR A 477 27.89 -6.62 4.01
CA TYR A 477 26.61 -6.94 4.66
C TYR A 477 25.68 -7.77 3.76
N ILE A 478 25.50 -7.37 2.50
CA ILE A 478 24.65 -8.08 1.53
C ILE A 478 25.23 -9.48 1.26
N ASN A 479 26.54 -9.55 1.06
CA ASN A 479 27.24 -10.80 0.76
C ASN A 479 27.46 -11.70 1.99
N ASN A 480 26.93 -11.31 3.16
CA ASN A 480 27.09 -12.03 4.42
C ASN A 480 28.57 -12.29 4.81
N ASN A 481 29.43 -11.32 4.50
CA ASN A 481 30.86 -11.32 4.82
C ASN A 481 31.14 -10.46 6.07
N GLU A 482 30.36 -10.64 7.14
CA GLU A 482 30.61 -9.96 8.41
C GLU A 482 32.01 -10.35 8.95
N PRO A 483 32.83 -9.38 9.40
CA PRO A 483 34.15 -9.66 9.94
C PRO A 483 34.10 -10.49 11.23
N ASP A 484 35.16 -11.25 11.49
CA ASP A 484 35.31 -12.11 12.68
C ASP A 484 35.99 -11.41 13.87
N TRP A 485 36.12 -10.07 13.80
CA TRP A 485 36.77 -9.25 14.84
C TRP A 485 35.79 -8.20 15.40
N MET A 486 35.99 -7.83 16.67
CA MET A 486 35.37 -6.68 17.32
C MET A 486 36.40 -6.01 18.24
N ILE A 487 36.39 -4.69 18.32
CA ILE A 487 37.05 -3.96 19.41
C ILE A 487 36.19 -4.06 20.67
N THR A 488 36.78 -3.92 21.86
CA THR A 488 36.07 -4.19 23.12
C THR A 488 36.50 -3.27 24.25
N GLU A 489 35.54 -2.88 25.09
CA GLU A 489 35.78 -2.04 26.25
C GLU A 489 34.80 -2.34 27.39
N THR A 490 35.22 -2.13 28.65
CA THR A 490 34.36 -2.30 29.84
C THR A 490 34.03 -0.93 30.45
N ILE A 491 32.75 -0.59 30.46
CA ILE A 491 32.23 0.71 30.86
C ILE A 491 31.87 0.73 32.34
N SER A 492 32.69 1.40 33.16
CA SER A 492 32.46 1.44 34.60
C SER A 492 31.32 2.37 35.06
N ASN A 493 30.96 3.38 34.28
CA ASN A 493 29.96 4.39 34.65
C ASN A 493 29.16 4.83 33.41
N PRO A 494 28.11 4.10 33.00
CA PRO A 494 27.24 4.51 31.90
C PRO A 494 26.41 5.75 32.28
N TYR A 495 26.27 6.70 31.36
CA TYR A 495 25.61 7.98 31.63
C TYR A 495 24.08 7.94 31.42
N GLY A 496 23.57 7.00 30.62
CA GLY A 496 22.14 6.87 30.31
C GLY A 496 21.91 5.76 29.29
N SER A 497 20.72 5.66 28.69
CA SER A 497 20.38 4.67 27.65
C SER A 497 19.81 5.33 26.38
N TYR A 498 20.26 6.55 26.10
CA TYR A 498 19.93 7.29 24.88
C TYR A 498 21.01 7.10 23.82
N PHE A 499 20.62 7.31 22.56
CA PHE A 499 21.45 7.07 21.39
C PHE A 499 21.81 8.36 20.69
N GLU A 500 22.99 8.44 20.10
CA GLU A 500 23.48 9.65 19.44
C GLU A 500 23.99 9.34 18.04
N LEU A 501 23.78 10.25 17.10
CA LEU A 501 24.38 10.23 15.78
C LEU A 501 25.08 11.57 15.54
N GLY A 502 26.30 11.56 15.01
CA GLY A 502 27.04 12.80 14.81
C GLY A 502 28.43 12.67 14.19
N THR A 503 29.22 13.73 14.37
CA THR A 503 30.62 13.78 13.95
C THR A 503 31.58 13.39 15.08
N SER A 504 32.60 12.61 14.76
CA SER A 504 33.69 12.24 15.68
C SER A 504 34.89 13.21 15.66
N PHE A 505 34.93 14.11 14.67
CA PHE A 505 35.98 15.09 14.45
C PHE A 505 35.37 16.48 14.40
N GLY A 506 34.87 16.91 13.25
CA GLY A 506 34.45 18.29 12.97
C GLY A 506 35.54 19.35 13.14
N ASP A 507 35.66 20.25 12.17
CA ASP A 507 36.72 21.28 12.12
C ASP A 507 36.11 22.68 11.97
N HIS A 508 36.71 23.69 12.59
CA HIS A 508 36.33 25.10 12.41
C HIS A 508 37.14 25.84 11.35
N SER A 509 38.18 25.19 10.81
CA SER A 509 39.00 25.78 9.76
C SER A 509 38.32 25.66 8.39
N SER A 510 39.02 26.02 7.31
CA SER A 510 38.50 26.11 5.93
C SER A 510 38.08 24.78 5.28
N TYR A 511 37.89 23.73 6.07
CA TYR A 511 37.58 22.38 5.62
C TYR A 511 36.10 22.09 5.78
N THR A 512 35.57 21.25 4.89
CA THR A 512 34.18 20.81 4.92
C THR A 512 34.13 19.36 5.34
N GLN A 513 33.27 19.04 6.30
CA GLN A 513 32.91 17.67 6.66
C GLN A 513 31.42 17.47 6.38
N ASN A 514 31.06 16.33 5.79
CA ASN A 514 29.68 15.92 5.63
C ASN A 514 29.51 14.52 6.21
N ILE A 515 28.41 14.30 6.92
CA ILE A 515 28.05 13.01 7.50
C ILE A 515 26.62 12.63 7.09
N TYR A 516 26.40 11.34 6.96
CA TYR A 516 25.17 10.75 6.46
C TYR A 516 24.86 9.51 7.30
N PHE A 517 23.59 9.35 7.67
CA PHE A 517 23.11 8.19 8.41
C PHE A 517 21.83 7.64 7.80
N ASP A 518 21.66 6.34 7.90
CA ASP A 518 20.50 5.62 7.41
C ASP A 518 20.24 4.36 8.27
N ASN A 519 19.03 3.80 8.21
CA ASN A 519 18.68 2.51 8.83
C ASN A 519 19.16 2.32 10.28
N PHE A 520 18.95 3.32 11.13
CA PHE A 520 19.25 3.22 12.56
C PHE A 520 18.29 2.23 13.24
N ARG A 521 18.83 1.29 14.02
CA ARG A 521 18.02 0.33 14.78
C ARG A 521 18.71 -0.15 16.06
N VAL A 522 17.87 -0.47 17.04
CA VAL A 522 18.26 -1.14 18.29
C VAL A 522 17.43 -2.41 18.44
N ARG A 523 18.09 -3.54 18.66
CA ARG A 523 17.46 -4.86 18.78
C ARG A 523 18.00 -5.64 19.96
N LYS A 524 17.28 -6.68 20.35
CA LYS A 524 17.72 -7.57 21.44
C LYS A 524 19.00 -8.31 21.03
N TYR A 525 19.86 -8.53 22.02
CA TYR A 525 21.10 -9.29 21.85
C TYR A 525 20.86 -10.80 22.07
N ALA A 526 21.56 -11.62 21.31
CA ALA A 526 21.71 -13.06 21.56
C ALA A 526 23.19 -13.44 21.38
N SER A 527 23.67 -14.40 22.17
CA SER A 527 25.08 -14.82 22.12
C SER A 527 25.46 -15.46 20.79
N ILE A 528 24.51 -16.15 20.16
CA ILE A 528 24.61 -16.71 18.82
C ILE A 528 23.37 -16.25 18.04
N GLU A 529 23.56 -15.63 16.88
CA GLU A 529 22.45 -15.14 16.06
C GLU A 529 21.54 -16.30 15.59
N PRO A 530 20.21 -16.18 15.71
CA PRO A 530 19.28 -17.11 15.08
C PRO A 530 19.47 -17.14 13.57
N THR A 531 19.32 -18.34 12.98
CA THR A 531 19.50 -18.55 11.54
C THR A 531 18.18 -18.93 10.88
N THR A 532 18.03 -18.63 9.59
CA THR A 532 16.80 -18.88 8.85
C THR A 532 17.06 -19.79 7.64
N ASN A 533 16.14 -20.74 7.44
CA ASN A 533 16.09 -21.58 6.25
C ASN A 533 14.75 -21.35 5.57
N ILE A 534 14.80 -20.85 4.34
CA ILE A 534 13.62 -20.46 3.57
C ILE A 534 13.33 -21.56 2.55
N TYR A 535 12.07 -21.98 2.48
CA TYR A 535 11.58 -22.90 1.47
C TYR A 535 10.78 -22.12 0.43
N SER A 536 10.95 -22.50 -0.83
CA SER A 536 10.30 -21.84 -1.96
C SER A 536 8.79 -21.74 -1.75
N LEU A 537 8.27 -20.57 -2.10
CA LEU A 537 6.84 -20.30 -2.16
C LEU A 537 6.15 -21.33 -3.06
N SER A 538 5.14 -22.00 -2.51
CA SER A 538 4.27 -22.90 -3.26
C SER A 538 2.96 -22.18 -3.59
N LYS A 539 2.48 -22.33 -4.83
CA LYS A 539 1.20 -21.78 -5.25
C LYS A 539 0.10 -22.47 -4.46
N THR A 540 -0.52 -21.77 -3.52
CA THR A 540 -1.81 -22.20 -2.96
C THR A 540 -2.88 -21.35 -3.61
N VAL A 541 -3.63 -21.93 -4.55
CA VAL A 541 -4.78 -21.21 -5.09
C VAL A 541 -5.91 -21.34 -4.09
N GLY A 542 -5.98 -20.36 -3.20
CA GLY A 542 -7.11 -20.16 -2.33
C GLY A 542 -8.17 -19.37 -3.09
N ILE A 543 -9.40 -19.88 -3.14
CA ILE A 543 -10.53 -18.97 -3.29
C ILE A 543 -10.58 -18.21 -1.96
N ASN A 544 -10.20 -16.93 -1.98
CA ASN A 544 -10.45 -16.06 -0.84
C ASN A 544 -11.95 -15.79 -0.80
N TYR A 545 -12.65 -16.64 -0.04
CA TYR A 545 -14.04 -16.45 0.33
C TYR A 545 -14.11 -15.31 1.33
N ILE A 546 -14.33 -14.09 0.87
CA ILE A 546 -14.65 -12.99 1.78
C ILE A 546 -16.14 -13.07 2.10
N THR A 547 -16.58 -14.17 2.74
CA THR A 547 -17.94 -14.28 3.28
C THR A 547 -17.97 -13.90 4.74
N PRO A 548 -18.94 -13.09 5.17
CA PRO A 548 -19.16 -12.91 6.58
C PRO A 548 -19.63 -14.21 7.23
N PRO A 549 -19.40 -14.40 8.54
CA PRO A 549 -19.90 -15.55 9.27
C PRO A 549 -21.42 -15.68 9.09
N ARG A 550 -21.89 -16.85 8.65
CA ARG A 550 -23.32 -17.20 8.45
C ARG A 550 -24.25 -16.99 9.66
N ALA A 551 -23.74 -16.53 10.80
CA ALA A 551 -24.50 -16.26 12.00
C ALA A 551 -25.41 -15.01 11.89
N GLU A 552 -25.14 -14.10 10.95
CA GLU A 552 -25.94 -12.90 10.69
C GLU A 552 -26.71 -13.09 9.38
N GLY A 553 -27.94 -13.62 9.49
CA GLY A 553 -28.75 -14.00 8.33
C GLY A 553 -29.05 -12.85 7.38
N THR A 554 -28.76 -13.08 6.09
CA THR A 554 -29.43 -12.54 4.89
C THR A 554 -30.52 -11.49 5.16
N ARG A 555 -30.14 -10.22 5.29
CA ARG A 555 -31.09 -9.10 5.29
C ARG A 555 -30.56 -7.97 4.41
N TYR A 556 -30.78 -8.11 3.11
CA TYR A 556 -30.88 -6.95 2.22
C TYR A 556 -32.33 -6.47 2.28
N VAL A 557 -32.63 -5.65 3.30
CA VAL A 557 -33.91 -4.93 3.36
C VAL A 557 -33.80 -3.77 2.38
N LEU A 558 -34.83 -3.59 1.54
CA LEU A 558 -34.98 -2.44 0.65
C LEU A 558 -34.83 -1.12 1.44
N GLY A 559 -33.72 -0.41 1.22
CA GLY A 559 -33.53 0.97 1.69
C GLY A 559 -32.10 1.24 2.19
N SER A 560 -31.41 2.18 1.52
CA SER A 560 -30.32 3.06 1.99
C SER A 560 -29.18 2.58 2.92
N ASP A 561 -29.09 1.30 3.28
CA ASP A 561 -28.13 0.83 4.28
C ASP A 561 -26.89 0.23 3.58
N TYR A 562 -25.76 0.91 3.81
CA TYR A 562 -24.44 0.62 3.25
C TYR A 562 -23.97 -0.82 3.51
N ASN A 563 -23.12 -1.32 2.60
CA ASN A 563 -22.42 -2.60 2.77
C ASN A 563 -21.61 -2.61 4.10
N LEU A 564 -21.86 -3.61 4.94
CA LEU A 564 -21.23 -3.75 6.27
C LEU A 564 -19.76 -4.16 6.20
N TYR A 565 -19.32 -4.75 5.09
CA TYR A 565 -18.00 -5.35 4.95
C TYR A 565 -17.07 -4.54 4.06
N TYR A 566 -17.60 -3.74 3.14
CA TYR A 566 -16.80 -2.98 2.20
C TYR A 566 -17.00 -1.47 2.36
N GLU A 567 -15.95 -0.71 2.08
CA GLU A 567 -15.96 0.73 1.96
C GLU A 567 -15.32 1.16 0.64
N GLU A 568 -15.74 2.31 0.13
CA GLU A 568 -15.09 2.94 -1.02
C GLU A 568 -13.72 3.46 -0.61
N ALA A 569 -12.72 3.12 -1.40
CA ALA A 569 -11.36 3.57 -1.20
C ALA A 569 -10.73 3.89 -2.54
N ASP A 570 -10.39 5.17 -2.73
CA ASP A 570 -9.66 5.60 -3.91
C ASP A 570 -8.30 4.88 -3.96
N ASN A 571 -7.89 4.50 -5.18
CA ASN A 571 -6.72 3.67 -5.52
C ASN A 571 -6.86 2.15 -5.35
N TYR A 572 -8.00 1.64 -4.86
CA TYR A 572 -8.30 0.20 -4.87
C TYR A 572 -8.99 -0.21 -6.18
N PRO A 573 -8.87 -1.49 -6.61
CA PRO A 573 -9.57 -1.97 -7.80
C PRO A 573 -11.09 -1.92 -7.62
N SER A 574 -11.81 -1.70 -8.73
CA SER A 574 -13.27 -1.79 -8.81
C SER A 574 -13.75 -3.23 -9.05
N ILE A 575 -15.06 -3.45 -9.03
CA ILE A 575 -15.68 -4.74 -9.40
C ILE A 575 -15.21 -5.19 -10.80
N ILE A 576 -15.13 -4.26 -11.75
CA ILE A 576 -14.73 -4.55 -13.13
C ILE A 576 -13.24 -4.88 -13.22
N ASP A 577 -12.40 -4.12 -12.50
CA ASP A 577 -10.96 -4.40 -12.40
C ASP A 577 -10.73 -5.80 -11.82
N MET A 578 -11.46 -6.15 -10.75
CA MET A 578 -11.34 -7.46 -10.09
C MET A 578 -11.75 -8.63 -10.99
N LEU A 579 -12.80 -8.47 -11.82
CA LEU A 579 -13.20 -9.48 -12.80
C LEU A 579 -12.15 -9.68 -13.90
N ALA A 580 -11.41 -8.62 -14.24
CA ALA A 580 -10.26 -8.67 -15.14
C ALA A 580 -8.95 -9.12 -14.47
N GLY A 581 -8.98 -9.42 -13.17
CA GLY A 581 -7.79 -9.81 -12.43
C GLY A 581 -6.81 -8.65 -12.17
N GLU A 582 -7.23 -7.40 -12.29
CA GLU A 582 -6.41 -6.22 -11.97
C GLU A 582 -6.38 -5.98 -10.45
N ASP A 583 -5.20 -5.60 -9.92
CA ASP A 583 -4.98 -5.31 -8.49
C ASP A 583 -4.82 -3.81 -8.18
N PHE A 584 -4.84 -2.98 -9.20
CA PHE A 584 -4.91 -1.53 -9.11
C PHE A 584 -6.17 -1.02 -9.81
N LYS A 585 -6.53 0.23 -9.53
CA LYS A 585 -7.60 0.92 -10.23
C LYS A 585 -7.17 1.22 -11.66
N SER A 586 -7.58 0.38 -12.62
CA SER A 586 -7.30 0.58 -14.05
C SER A 586 -8.46 1.27 -14.77
N TRP A 587 -9.69 1.01 -14.32
CA TRP A 587 -10.88 1.56 -14.95
C TRP A 587 -11.16 3.00 -14.53
N GLU A 588 -11.18 3.90 -15.52
CA GLU A 588 -11.41 5.35 -15.31
C GLU A 588 -12.71 5.66 -14.55
N TYR A 589 -13.80 4.94 -14.86
CA TYR A 589 -15.12 5.16 -14.27
C TYR A 589 -15.46 4.18 -13.15
N GLY A 590 -14.49 3.41 -12.66
CA GLY A 590 -14.66 2.48 -11.54
C GLY A 590 -14.47 3.16 -10.19
N TYR A 591 -15.25 2.78 -9.19
CA TYR A 591 -14.97 3.11 -7.79
C TYR A 591 -14.18 1.98 -7.15
N GLY A 592 -13.14 2.33 -6.38
CA GLY A 592 -12.31 1.35 -5.70
C GLY A 592 -12.99 0.82 -4.45
N LEU A 593 -12.86 -0.48 -4.20
CA LEU A 593 -13.49 -1.16 -3.07
C LEU A 593 -12.45 -1.78 -2.13
N LYS A 594 -12.58 -1.49 -0.83
CA LYS A 594 -11.74 -2.02 0.24
C LYS A 594 -12.58 -2.76 1.28
N LEU A 595 -12.04 -3.83 1.87
CA LEU A 595 -12.64 -4.52 3.01
C LEU A 595 -12.45 -3.71 4.32
N LYS A 596 -13.52 -3.50 5.07
CA LYS A 596 -13.51 -2.91 6.41
C LYS A 596 -12.83 -3.86 7.39
N GLY A 597 -11.83 -3.37 8.13
CA GLY A 597 -11.18 -4.12 9.21
C GLY A 597 -9.87 -4.83 8.85
N TYR A 598 -9.41 -4.75 7.60
CA TYR A 598 -7.98 -4.95 7.26
C TYR A 598 -7.29 -3.58 7.39
N GLN A 599 -6.54 -3.38 8.49
CA GLN A 599 -5.69 -2.21 8.74
C GLN A 599 -4.23 -2.59 8.62
#